data_AF-A0AAD5P332-F1
#
_entry.id   AF-A0AAD5P332-F1
#
_cell.length_a   1.000
_cell.length_b   1.000
_cell.length_c   1.000
_cell.angle_alpha   90.00
_cell.angle_beta   90.00
_cell.angle_gamma   90.00
#
_symmetry.space_group_name_H-M   'P 1'
#
loop_
_entity.id
_entity.type
_entity.pdbx_description
1 polymer ?
#
loop_
_entity_poly.entity_id
_entity_poly.type
_entity_poly.pdbx_seq_one_letter_code
_entity_poly.pdbx_strand_id
1 'polypeptide(L)'
;MVQQMIQSAFPAFDLTGKDVSSSLWYIDSAASNHMTSSLVPLANVKPYVGNMQIRTANGETLPIKSVGDIPNTLPLTNVFHAPDLTSNLIYVGQLVDENCNVSFSKYGCVVQDQDSGKVIGKGSKCGRKVQA
;
A
#
# COMPACT_ATOMS: atom_id res chain seq x y z
N MET A 1 20.97 0.68 0.01
CA MET A 1 20.14 0.30 -1.15
C MET A 1 18.87 1.13 -1.06
N VAL A 2 18.54 1.89 -2.10
CA VAL A 2 17.52 2.95 -2.06
C VAL A 2 16.28 2.49 -2.81
N GLN A 3 15.11 2.63 -2.20
CA GLN A 3 13.85 2.19 -2.80
C GLN A 3 13.20 3.34 -3.56
N GLN A 4 13.04 3.22 -4.87
CA GLN A 4 12.52 4.28 -5.74
C GLN A 4 11.02 4.09 -6.02
N MET A 5 10.24 5.17 -5.93
CA MET A 5 8.88 5.24 -6.47
C MET A 5 8.89 5.87 -7.86
N ILE A 6 8.28 5.24 -8.87
CA ILE A 6 8.13 5.79 -10.22
C ILE A 6 6.64 5.96 -10.61
N GLN A 7 6.13 7.16 -10.41
CA GLN A 7 5.02 7.83 -11.14
C GLN A 7 3.65 7.16 -11.44
N SER A 8 3.29 5.97 -10.97
CA SER A 8 1.95 5.43 -11.27
C SER A 8 1.21 4.78 -10.09
N ALA A 9 0.61 5.60 -9.23
CA ALA A 9 -0.40 5.15 -8.27
C ALA A 9 -1.79 5.07 -8.96
N PHE A 10 -2.43 3.91 -8.88
CA PHE A 10 -3.80 3.68 -9.36
C PHE A 10 -4.67 3.10 -8.19
N PRO A 11 -5.94 2.71 -8.44
CA PRO A 11 -7.13 2.87 -7.58
C PRO A 11 -6.97 2.72 -6.05
N ALA A 12 -7.83 3.45 -5.34
CA ALA A 12 -7.83 3.49 -3.88
C ALA A 12 -8.75 2.42 -3.26
N PHE A 13 -8.32 1.88 -2.13
CA PHE A 13 -9.03 1.00 -1.22
C PHE A 13 -9.40 1.74 0.06
N ASP A 14 -10.60 1.46 0.54
CA ASP A 14 -10.99 1.79 1.90
C ASP A 14 -10.84 0.55 2.79
N LEU A 15 -9.89 0.60 3.72
CA LEU A 15 -9.64 -0.48 4.67
C LEU A 15 -10.28 -0.22 6.05
N THR A 16 -10.90 0.94 6.26
CA THR A 16 -11.51 1.33 7.54
C THR A 16 -12.95 1.78 7.30
N GLY A 17 -13.95 1.03 7.77
CA GLY A 17 -15.37 1.38 7.61
C GLY A 17 -15.86 2.65 8.33
N LYS A 18 -14.99 3.65 8.56
CA LYS A 18 -15.30 4.98 9.11
C LYS A 18 -14.58 6.06 8.30
N ASP A 19 -15.37 6.99 7.81
CA ASP A 19 -15.01 8.18 7.02
C ASP A 19 -13.99 9.09 7.74
N VAL A 20 -12.74 9.14 7.27
CA VAL A 20 -11.81 10.29 7.39
C VAL A 20 -10.74 10.18 6.27
N SER A 21 -10.39 11.28 5.62
CA SER A 21 -9.48 11.38 4.46
C SER A 21 -8.05 10.83 4.63
N SER A 22 -7.70 10.24 5.78
CA SER A 22 -6.41 9.63 6.11
C SER A 22 -6.35 8.10 5.94
N SER A 23 -7.45 7.44 5.55
CA SER A 23 -7.55 5.98 5.44
C SER A 23 -7.46 5.41 4.03
N LEU A 24 -7.23 6.22 3.00
CA LEU A 24 -7.19 5.75 1.62
C LEU A 24 -5.86 5.06 1.29
N TRP A 25 -5.94 3.84 0.77
CA TRP A 25 -4.81 3.02 0.34
C TRP A 25 -4.75 2.95 -1.19
N TYR A 26 -3.64 3.29 -1.83
CA TYR A 26 -3.53 3.25 -3.29
C TYR A 26 -2.79 2.00 -3.75
N ILE A 27 -3.33 1.29 -4.74
CA ILE A 27 -2.57 0.22 -5.39
C ILE A 27 -1.54 0.85 -6.32
N ASP A 28 -0.27 0.58 -6.04
CA ASP A 28 0.84 1.18 -6.75
C ASP A 28 1.83 0.09 -7.19
N SER A 29 1.97 -0.10 -8.50
CA SER A 29 2.94 -1.05 -9.06
C SER A 29 4.37 -0.52 -9.03
N ALA A 30 4.54 0.79 -8.82
CA ALA A 30 5.83 1.44 -8.72
C ALA A 30 6.23 1.77 -7.28
N ALA A 31 5.35 1.50 -6.31
CA ALA A 31 5.77 1.30 -4.94
C ALA A 31 6.68 0.07 -4.88
N SER A 32 7.19 -0.18 -3.69
CA SER A 32 8.26 -1.14 -3.52
C SER A 32 8.10 -1.94 -2.24
N ASN A 33 7.33 -1.39 -1.29
CA ASN A 33 6.66 -2.12 -0.24
C ASN A 33 5.22 -1.63 -0.04
N HIS A 34 4.41 -2.42 0.67
CA HIS A 34 3.23 -1.88 1.35
C HIS A 34 3.69 -0.83 2.36
N MET A 35 3.08 0.35 2.36
CA MET A 35 3.52 1.49 3.17
C MET A 35 2.32 2.23 3.77
N THR A 36 2.46 2.70 5.01
CA THR A 36 1.45 3.52 5.71
C THR A 36 2.10 4.61 6.56
N SER A 37 1.42 5.74 6.71
CA SER A 37 1.79 6.75 7.72
C SER A 37 1.14 6.54 9.07
N SER A 38 0.21 5.59 9.18
CA SER A 38 -0.54 5.31 10.40
C SER A 38 -0.22 3.93 10.95
N LEU A 39 -0.05 3.85 12.27
CA LEU A 39 0.02 2.61 13.04
C LEU A 39 -1.35 1.97 13.26
N VAL A 40 -2.44 2.75 13.15
CA VAL A 40 -3.80 2.29 13.46
C VAL A 40 -4.21 1.01 12.72
N PRO A 41 -3.93 0.82 11.42
CA PRO A 41 -4.31 -0.41 10.72
C PRO A 41 -3.37 -1.60 11.01
N LEU A 42 -2.23 -1.38 11.67
CA LEU A 42 -1.19 -2.39 11.82
C LEU A 42 -1.36 -3.25 13.08
N ALA A 43 -1.17 -4.55 12.90
CA ALA A 43 -0.93 -5.54 13.94
C ALA A 43 0.53 -5.99 13.92
N ASN A 44 0.97 -6.73 14.95
CA ASN A 44 2.32 -7.28 15.08
C ASN A 44 3.45 -6.26 14.87
N VAL A 45 3.22 -5.01 15.27
CA VAL A 45 4.14 -3.90 15.01
C VAL A 45 5.46 -4.13 15.75
N LYS A 46 6.56 -4.06 15.01
CA LYS A 46 7.92 -4.13 15.52
C LYS A 46 8.76 -2.95 15.01
N PRO A 47 9.72 -2.44 15.80
CA PRO A 47 10.66 -1.44 15.32
C PRO A 47 11.38 -1.92 14.06
N TYR A 48 11.59 -1.03 13.09
CA TYR A 48 12.36 -1.34 11.91
C TYR A 48 13.85 -1.30 12.25
N VAL A 49 14.54 -2.43 12.05
CA VAL A 49 15.97 -2.58 12.36
C VAL A 49 16.85 -2.63 11.10
N GLY A 50 16.25 -2.45 9.92
CA GLY A 50 16.99 -2.45 8.67
C GLY A 50 17.60 -1.08 8.35
N ASN A 51 18.28 -1.01 7.21
CA ASN A 51 19.00 0.19 6.74
C ASN A 51 18.37 0.82 5.48
N MET A 52 17.15 0.41 5.11
CA MET A 52 16.45 0.99 3.97
C MET A 52 15.76 2.30 4.37
N GLN A 53 15.53 3.12 3.36
CA GLN A 53 14.77 4.35 3.45
C GLN A 53 13.87 4.45 2.22
N ILE A 54 12.72 5.10 2.39
CA ILE A 54 11.75 5.30 1.31
C ILE A 54 12.20 6.53 0.52
N ARG A 55 12.39 6.41 -0.80
CA ARG A 55 12.62 7.57 -1.67
C ARG A 55 11.34 7.93 -2.40
N THR A 56 10.83 9.12 -2.10
CA THR A 56 9.59 9.65 -2.69
C THR A 56 9.84 10.21 -4.09
N ALA A 57 8.75 10.44 -4.83
CA ALA A 57 8.81 10.94 -6.21
C ALA A 57 9.43 12.35 -6.32
N ASN A 58 9.33 13.18 -5.27
CA ASN A 58 9.98 14.49 -5.19
C ASN A 58 11.48 14.42 -4.81
N GLY A 59 12.03 13.21 -4.66
CA GLY A 59 13.44 12.99 -4.34
C GLY A 59 13.78 13.05 -2.85
N GLU A 60 12.81 13.32 -1.98
CA GLU A 60 13.00 13.25 -0.53
C GLU A 60 13.20 11.80 -0.07
N THR A 61 13.75 11.66 1.13
CA THR A 61 13.99 10.37 1.77
C THR A 61 13.28 10.34 3.11
N LEU A 62 12.41 9.35 3.32
CA LEU A 62 11.63 9.19 4.53
C LEU A 62 12.15 8.00 5.35
N PRO A 63 12.29 8.14 6.68
CA PRO A 63 12.72 7.07 7.55
C PRO A 63 11.59 6.05 7.76
N ILE A 64 11.93 4.76 7.68
CA ILE A 64 11.03 3.69 8.12
C ILE A 64 11.18 3.55 9.64
N LYS A 65 10.08 3.68 10.37
CA LYS A 65 10.08 3.59 11.85
C LYS A 65 9.79 2.19 12.36
N SER A 66 8.85 1.51 11.71
CA SER A 66 8.39 0.19 12.13
C SER A 66 7.87 -0.62 10.95
N VAL A 67 7.67 -1.90 11.18
CA VAL A 67 7.03 -2.84 10.25
C VAL A 67 5.93 -3.57 10.99
N GLY A 68 4.82 -3.84 10.32
CA GLY A 68 3.72 -4.63 10.87
C GLY A 68 2.92 -5.29 9.75
N ASP A 69 1.78 -5.87 10.12
CA ASP A 69 0.89 -6.56 9.20
C ASP A 69 -0.51 -5.96 9.28
N ILE A 70 -1.30 -6.10 8.22
CA ILE A 70 -2.72 -5.75 8.21
C ILE A 70 -3.48 -7.08 8.09
N PRO A 71 -4.14 -7.60 9.13
CA PRO A 71 -4.72 -8.94 9.10
C PRO A 71 -6.13 -9.02 8.50
N ASN A 72 -6.82 -7.88 8.33
CA ASN A 72 -8.25 -7.86 8.07
C ASN A 72 -8.59 -7.77 6.56
N THR A 73 -9.43 -6.81 6.17
CA THR A 73 -10.18 -6.72 4.90
C THR A 73 -9.39 -7.14 3.65
N LEU A 74 -8.13 -6.71 3.57
CA LEU A 74 -7.14 -7.21 2.62
C LEU A 74 -5.88 -7.54 3.44
N PRO A 75 -5.55 -8.83 3.63
CA PRO A 75 -4.40 -9.20 4.44
C PRO A 75 -3.10 -8.76 3.74
N LEU A 76 -2.28 -7.95 4.42
CA LEU A 76 -0.99 -7.47 3.92
C LEU A 76 0.10 -7.78 4.95
N THR A 77 1.21 -8.34 4.50
CA THR A 77 2.37 -8.66 5.34
C THR A 77 3.49 -7.66 5.11
N ASN A 78 4.37 -7.47 6.10
CA ASN A 78 5.58 -6.64 5.97
C ASN A 78 5.30 -5.20 5.50
N VAL A 79 4.30 -4.56 6.09
CA VAL A 79 3.91 -3.18 5.81
C VAL A 79 4.85 -2.21 6.53
N PHE A 80 5.53 -1.36 5.77
CA PHE A 80 6.40 -0.33 6.32
C PHE A 80 5.58 0.83 6.87
N HIS A 81 5.94 1.27 8.06
CA HIS A 81 5.37 2.45 8.68
C HIS A 81 6.38 3.60 8.62
N ALA A 82 5.99 4.68 7.94
CA ALA A 82 6.73 5.91 7.81
C ALA A 82 5.78 7.10 8.07
N PRO A 83 5.86 7.76 9.24
CA PRO A 83 4.90 8.80 9.65
C PRO A 83 4.73 9.95 8.64
N ASP A 84 5.81 10.29 7.94
CA ASP A 84 5.86 11.41 7.00
C ASP A 84 5.33 11.05 5.59
N LEU A 85 4.77 9.84 5.41
CA LEU A 85 4.20 9.39 4.15
C LEU A 85 2.86 10.08 3.87
N THR A 86 2.72 10.66 2.68
CA THR A 86 1.52 11.44 2.30
C THR A 86 0.34 10.60 1.85
N SER A 87 0.53 9.31 1.55
CA SER A 87 -0.53 8.39 1.12
C SER A 87 -0.13 6.95 1.44
N ASN A 88 -1.08 6.13 1.88
CA ASN A 88 -0.83 4.72 2.13
C ASN A 88 -0.79 3.96 0.79
N LEU A 89 0.13 3.02 0.63
CA LEU A 89 0.43 2.37 -0.63
C LEU A 89 0.38 0.86 -0.46
N ILE A 90 -0.25 0.18 -1.41
CA ILE A 90 -0.25 -1.26 -1.55
C ILE A 90 0.61 -1.58 -2.76
N TYR A 91 1.82 -2.09 -2.55
CA TYR A 91 2.66 -2.53 -3.63
C TYR A 91 2.10 -3.77 -4.33
N VAL A 92 1.94 -3.70 -5.65
CA VAL A 92 1.43 -4.82 -6.47
C VAL A 92 2.36 -6.03 -6.42
N GLY A 93 3.69 -5.83 -6.43
CA GLY A 93 4.63 -6.95 -6.46
C GLY A 93 4.49 -7.84 -5.23
N GLN A 94 4.35 -7.27 -4.03
CA GLN A 94 4.11 -8.05 -2.81
C GLN A 94 2.78 -8.82 -2.85
N LEU A 95 1.72 -8.27 -3.45
CA LEU A 95 0.48 -9.02 -3.64
C LEU A 95 0.70 -10.23 -4.57
N VAL A 96 1.43 -10.04 -5.66
CA VAL A 96 1.72 -11.12 -6.62
C VAL A 96 2.62 -12.19 -6.00
N ASP A 97 3.61 -11.80 -5.21
CA ASP A 97 4.49 -12.71 -4.47
C ASP A 97 3.71 -13.54 -3.43
N GLU A 98 2.64 -12.98 -2.86
CA GLU A 98 1.68 -13.65 -1.94
C GLU A 98 0.52 -14.33 -2.70
N ASN A 99 0.78 -14.80 -3.93
CA ASN A 99 -0.15 -15.58 -4.75
C ASN A 99 -1.50 -14.88 -5.05
N CYS A 100 -1.52 -13.56 -5.16
CA CYS A 100 -2.71 -12.80 -5.56
C CYS A 100 -2.64 -12.37 -7.04
N ASN A 101 -3.79 -12.35 -7.70
CA ASN A 101 -3.99 -11.67 -8.98
C ASN A 101 -4.55 -10.27 -8.73
N VAL A 102 -3.93 -9.27 -9.37
CA VAL A 102 -4.39 -7.88 -9.35
C VAL A 102 -4.88 -7.50 -10.75
N SER A 103 -6.18 -7.28 -10.89
CA SER A 103 -6.82 -6.96 -12.17
C SER A 103 -7.37 -5.54 -12.18
N PHE A 104 -7.10 -4.78 -13.24
CA PHE A 104 -7.59 -3.41 -13.40
C PHE A 104 -8.65 -3.33 -14.50
N SER A 105 -9.66 -2.49 -14.29
CA SER A 105 -10.74 -2.23 -15.25
C SER A 105 -11.16 -0.76 -15.19
N LYS A 106 -12.10 -0.37 -16.07
CA LYS A 106 -12.69 0.99 -16.02
C LYS A 106 -13.37 1.32 -14.69
N TYR A 107 -13.73 0.32 -13.89
CA TYR A 107 -14.40 0.48 -12.60
C TYR A 107 -13.43 0.61 -11.41
N GLY A 108 -12.15 0.27 -11.59
CA GLY A 108 -11.19 0.21 -10.50
C GLY A 108 -10.32 -1.04 -10.60
N CYS A 109 -10.02 -1.66 -9.47
CA CYS A 109 -9.24 -2.89 -9.41
C CYS A 109 -9.85 -3.94 -8.48
N VAL A 110 -9.43 -5.17 -8.68
CA VAL A 110 -9.78 -6.34 -7.88
C VAL A 110 -8.50 -7.07 -7.52
N VAL A 111 -8.38 -7.45 -6.25
CA VAL A 111 -7.34 -8.36 -5.75
C VAL A 111 -8.02 -9.69 -5.42
N GLN A 112 -7.51 -10.77 -6.00
CA GLN A 112 -8.08 -12.10 -5.93
C GLN A 112 -6.99 -13.09 -5.52
N ASP A 113 -7.30 -13.94 -4.54
CA ASP A 113 -6.46 -15.09 -4.20
C ASP A 113 -6.48 -16.09 -5.36
N GLN A 114 -5.32 -16.51 -5.86
CA GLN A 114 -5.23 -17.35 -7.07
C GLN A 114 -5.69 -18.78 -6.84
N ASP A 115 -5.45 -19.34 -5.65
CA ASP A 115 -5.77 -20.74 -5.36
C ASP A 115 -7.27 -20.96 -5.18
N SER A 116 -7.92 -20.12 -4.38
CA SER A 116 -9.36 -20.22 -4.10
C SER A 116 -10.22 -19.48 -5.12
N GLY A 117 -9.63 -18.58 -5.92
CA GLY A 117 -10.37 -17.66 -6.79
C GLY A 117 -11.22 -16.65 -6.00
N LYS A 118 -11.03 -16.51 -4.69
CA LYS A 118 -11.81 -15.60 -3.87
C LYS A 118 -11.33 -14.15 -4.05
N VAL A 119 -12.26 -13.23 -4.26
CA VAL A 119 -11.95 -11.80 -4.20
C VAL A 119 -11.68 -11.41 -2.75
N ILE A 120 -10.45 -10.99 -2.47
CA ILE A 120 -10.00 -10.53 -1.16
C ILE A 120 -9.93 -9.01 -1.07
N GLY A 121 -10.05 -8.30 -2.20
CA GLY A 121 -10.05 -6.85 -2.20
C GLY A 121 -10.68 -6.22 -3.43
N LYS A 122 -11.33 -5.06 -3.27
CA LYS A 122 -11.76 -4.18 -4.37
C LYS A 122 -11.37 -2.72 -4.10
N GLY A 123 -10.73 -2.10 -5.09
CA GLY A 123 -10.37 -0.69 -5.06
C GLY A 123 -11.13 0.08 -6.11
N SER A 124 -11.70 1.21 -5.73
CA SER A 124 -12.45 2.08 -6.64
C SER A 124 -11.50 3.03 -7.37
N LYS A 125 -11.79 3.32 -8.64
CA LYS A 125 -11.07 4.37 -9.37
C LYS A 125 -11.44 5.74 -8.77
N CYS A 126 -10.56 6.30 -7.96
CA CYS A 126 -10.59 7.73 -7.63
C CYS A 126 -9.94 8.54 -8.77
N GLY A 127 -10.32 9.81 -8.92
CA GLY A 127 -9.77 10.68 -9.96
C GLY A 127 -8.23 10.78 -9.93
N ARG A 128 -7.63 11.36 -10.99
CA ARG A 128 -6.18 11.57 -11.03
C ARG A 128 -5.78 12.54 -9.92
N LYS A 129 -4.90 12.12 -9.01
CA LYS A 129 -4.16 13.06 -8.18
C LYS A 129 -3.11 13.71 -9.08
N VAL A 130 -3.31 14.99 -9.38
CA VAL A 130 -2.27 15.80 -10.04
C VAL A 130 -1.29 16.19 -8.95
N GLN A 131 -0.06 15.67 -9.02
CA GLN A 131 1.06 16.26 -8.27
C GLN A 131 1.41 17.57 -8.97
N ALA A 132 1.29 18.68 -8.24
CA ALA A 132 1.80 19.97 -8.67
C ALA A 132 3.32 20.05 -8.46
#